data_AF-A0A0W7X9I9-F1
#
_entry.id   AF-A0A0W7X9I9-F1
#
_cell.length_a   1.000
_cell.length_b   1.000
_cell.length_c   1.000
_cell.angle_alpha   90.00
_cell.angle_beta   90.00
_cell.angle_gamma   90.00
#
_symmetry.space_group_name_H-M   'P 1'
#
loop_
_entity.id
_entity.type
_entity.pdbx_description
1 polymer ?
#
loop_
_entity_poly.entity_id
_entity_poly.type
_entity_poly.pdbx_seq_one_letter_code
_entity_poly.pdbx_strand_id
1 'polypeptide(L)'
;MKGVRFWQWVWTPGGRGSRNHAYLRERLVVLPLLTALAFAPFAWAYSSVRGDAAYVQERVAPALGNLAEARVSLQIADQEASDSLRAGRAVELSGLSERYRILSTRATQRLNQVARGGALSMAERQDLDVVAGLVADYGTWTAWAQANADDPALRKAALAYARSILCSAREKPGTGSGPDKHLGCRHNTGSDATAVVDRVTALERALQKRLASRVAVGADVLAAFLVSGVAFLLLVRGYWRTQVFLHRRFRLHASLPLLGAAVPLLALPLLAVDAVLVQRAQSDATATARALSGRTTPADKSTVEIADLEDSVDRELAEGRLAYLDGVSVWVLPAGLLSAAVTGGTLHAYRREYVRLTPAGATP
;
A
#
# COMPACT_ATOMS: atom_id res chain seq x y z
N MET A 1 -12.09 35.31 19.17
CA MET A 1 -13.39 35.77 18.60
C MET A 1 -13.26 36.01 17.08
N LYS A 2 -13.40 34.99 16.22
CA LYS A 2 -13.44 35.13 14.74
C LYS A 2 -14.37 34.11 14.04
N GLY A 3 -15.26 33.42 14.76
CA GLY A 3 -16.18 32.42 14.19
C GLY A 3 -17.45 33.00 13.56
N VAL A 4 -17.87 34.21 13.98
CA VAL A 4 -19.17 34.80 13.61
C VAL A 4 -19.25 35.20 12.12
N ARG A 5 -18.11 35.60 11.51
CA ARG A 5 -18.07 35.99 10.10
C ARG A 5 -18.25 34.81 9.13
N PHE A 6 -17.71 33.64 9.46
CA PHE A 6 -17.83 32.46 8.60
C PHE A 6 -19.27 31.92 8.60
N TRP A 7 -19.92 31.93 9.77
CA TRP A 7 -21.32 31.55 9.89
C TRP A 7 -22.27 32.49 9.15
N GLN A 8 -22.02 33.81 9.21
CA GLN A 8 -22.77 34.78 8.41
C GLN A 8 -22.60 34.52 6.90
N TRP A 9 -21.39 34.17 6.42
CA TRP A 9 -21.16 33.81 5.01
C TRP A 9 -21.97 32.58 4.55
N VAL A 10 -22.09 31.55 5.39
CA VAL A 10 -22.87 30.34 5.08
C VAL A 10 -24.38 30.61 5.18
N TRP A 11 -24.85 31.46 6.09
CA TRP A 11 -26.27 31.54 6.46
C TRP A 11 -27.02 32.85 6.17
N THR A 12 -26.38 34.00 5.91
CA THR A 12 -27.17 35.24 5.72
C THR A 12 -27.92 35.25 4.37
N PRO A 13 -29.24 35.48 4.37
CA PRO A 13 -30.00 35.78 3.16
C PRO A 13 -29.49 37.11 2.58
N GLY A 14 -29.39 37.21 1.26
CA GLY A 14 -28.99 38.44 0.57
C GLY A 14 -29.94 39.59 0.90
N GLY A 15 -29.57 40.41 1.87
CA GLY A 15 -30.27 41.63 2.25
C GLY A 15 -30.16 42.67 1.14
N ARG A 16 -31.30 43.23 0.76
CA ARG A 16 -31.50 44.23 -0.30
C ARG A 16 -30.61 45.47 -0.10
N GLY A 17 -30.10 46.03 -1.19
CA GLY A 17 -29.76 47.46 -1.26
C GLY A 17 -28.28 47.80 -1.48
N SER A 18 -27.42 47.75 -0.46
CA SER A 18 -26.20 48.60 -0.45
C SER A 18 -24.83 47.91 -0.37
N ARG A 19 -24.71 46.58 -0.55
CA ARG A 19 -23.41 45.86 -0.36
C ARG A 19 -22.94 44.94 -1.51
N ASN A 20 -23.44 45.13 -2.74
CA ASN A 20 -23.05 44.28 -3.89
C ASN A 20 -21.53 44.28 -4.17
N HIS A 21 -20.86 45.42 -4.01
CA HIS A 21 -19.40 45.51 -4.21
C HIS A 21 -18.62 44.79 -3.09
N ALA A 22 -19.09 44.85 -1.85
CA ALA A 22 -18.47 44.14 -0.73
C ALA A 22 -18.60 42.62 -0.90
N TYR A 23 -19.76 42.15 -1.37
CA TYR A 23 -20.02 40.73 -1.64
C TYR A 23 -19.13 40.16 -2.75
N LEU A 24 -18.96 40.87 -3.87
CA LEU A 24 -18.07 40.45 -4.95
C LEU A 24 -16.59 40.47 -4.52
N ARG A 25 -16.18 41.49 -3.74
CA ARG A 25 -14.81 41.59 -3.22
C ARG A 25 -14.46 40.43 -2.27
N GLU A 26 -15.39 40.05 -1.39
CA GLU A 26 -15.20 38.93 -0.48
C GLU A 26 -15.10 37.60 -1.24
N ARG A 27 -15.96 37.38 -2.24
CA ARG A 27 -15.93 36.15 -3.06
C ARG A 27 -14.70 36.01 -3.94
N LEU A 28 -14.13 37.12 -4.39
CA LEU A 28 -12.89 37.14 -5.18
C LEU A 28 -11.71 36.55 -4.41
N VAL A 29 -11.70 36.64 -3.08
CA VAL A 29 -10.65 36.05 -2.23
C VAL A 29 -11.07 34.67 -1.73
N VAL A 30 -12.32 34.53 -1.27
CA VAL A 30 -12.79 33.30 -0.61
C VAL A 30 -12.89 32.12 -1.57
N LEU A 31 -13.41 32.30 -2.79
CA LEU A 31 -13.60 31.17 -3.71
C LEU A 31 -12.26 30.56 -4.16
N PRO A 32 -11.27 31.33 -4.66
CA PRO A 32 -9.97 30.76 -5.02
C PRO A 32 -9.25 30.11 -3.84
N LEU A 33 -9.38 30.69 -2.64
CA LEU A 33 -8.77 30.14 -1.43
C LEU A 33 -9.42 28.81 -1.03
N LEU A 34 -10.76 28.71 -1.11
CA LEU A 34 -11.46 27.44 -0.92
C LEU A 34 -11.06 26.42 -1.99
N THR A 35 -10.81 26.84 -3.23
CA THR A 35 -10.33 25.93 -4.29
C THR A 35 -8.96 25.38 -3.91
N ALA A 36 -8.01 26.22 -3.54
CA ALA A 36 -6.70 25.78 -3.08
C ALA A 36 -6.80 24.85 -1.85
N LEU A 37 -7.68 25.19 -0.89
CA LEU A 37 -7.89 24.39 0.32
C LEU A 37 -8.61 23.05 0.06
N ALA A 38 -9.41 22.95 -1.00
CA ALA A 38 -10.01 21.68 -1.40
C ALA A 38 -8.98 20.78 -2.10
N PHE A 39 -8.23 21.32 -3.07
CA PHE A 39 -7.35 20.53 -3.91
C PHE A 39 -6.00 20.18 -3.26
N ALA A 40 -5.39 21.06 -2.47
CA ALA A 40 -4.06 20.80 -1.91
C ALA A 40 -4.01 19.63 -0.91
N PRO A 41 -4.83 19.61 0.17
CA PRO A 41 -4.84 18.47 1.09
C PRO A 41 -5.37 17.20 0.41
N PHE A 42 -6.30 17.32 -0.54
CA PHE A 42 -6.78 16.18 -1.31
C PHE A 42 -5.69 15.57 -2.18
N ALA A 43 -4.96 16.38 -2.94
CA ALA A 43 -3.86 15.92 -3.78
C ALA A 43 -2.80 15.20 -2.94
N TRP A 44 -2.45 15.76 -1.79
CA TRP A 44 -1.52 15.14 -0.85
C TRP A 44 -2.06 13.78 -0.35
N ALA A 45 -3.27 13.74 0.20
CA ALA A 45 -3.89 12.52 0.71
C ALA A 45 -4.03 11.44 -0.37
N TYR A 46 -4.52 11.82 -1.55
CA TYR A 46 -4.67 10.93 -2.70
C TYR A 46 -3.32 10.38 -3.18
N SER A 47 -2.30 11.23 -3.27
CA SER A 47 -0.95 10.80 -3.66
C SER A 47 -0.30 9.88 -2.63
N SER A 48 -0.56 10.09 -1.33
CA SER A 48 -0.10 9.19 -0.26
C SER A 48 -0.74 7.80 -0.39
N VAL A 49 -2.07 7.73 -0.52
CA VAL A 49 -2.79 6.44 -0.66
C VAL A 49 -2.31 5.67 -1.89
N ARG A 50 -2.17 6.36 -3.04
CA ARG A 50 -1.64 5.77 -4.28
C ARG A 50 -0.17 5.36 -4.15
N GLY A 51 0.65 6.16 -3.48
CA GLY A 51 2.06 5.88 -3.24
C GLY A 51 2.26 4.66 -2.34
N ASP A 52 1.45 4.52 -1.29
CA ASP A 52 1.45 3.32 -0.45
C ASP A 52 0.97 2.09 -1.24
N ALA A 53 -0.05 2.22 -2.11
CA ALA A 53 -0.48 1.12 -2.98
C ALA A 53 0.63 0.64 -3.92
N ALA A 54 1.30 1.57 -4.61
CA ALA A 54 2.41 1.25 -5.48
C ALA A 54 3.57 0.62 -4.70
N TYR A 55 3.90 1.13 -3.52
CA TYR A 55 4.94 0.54 -2.66
C TYR A 55 4.61 -0.90 -2.25
N VAL A 56 3.35 -1.17 -1.90
CA VAL A 56 2.89 -2.51 -1.53
C VAL A 56 2.98 -3.45 -2.72
N GLN A 57 2.47 -3.03 -3.88
CA GLN A 57 2.46 -3.84 -5.10
C GLN A 57 3.88 -4.12 -5.62
N GLU A 58 4.72 -3.11 -5.74
CA GLU A 58 6.03 -3.22 -6.40
C GLU A 58 7.11 -3.82 -5.49
N ARG A 59 6.96 -3.74 -4.17
CA ARG A 59 8.02 -4.11 -3.22
C ARG A 59 7.58 -5.15 -2.20
N VAL A 60 6.49 -4.89 -1.48
CA VAL A 60 6.12 -5.72 -0.31
C VAL A 60 5.49 -7.05 -0.73
N ALA A 61 4.55 -7.03 -1.67
CA ALA A 61 3.91 -8.24 -2.20
C ALA A 61 4.93 -9.24 -2.78
N PRO A 62 5.82 -8.85 -3.71
CA PRO A 62 6.82 -9.78 -4.24
C PRO A 62 7.83 -10.21 -3.16
N ALA A 63 8.17 -9.34 -2.20
CA ALA A 63 9.05 -9.73 -1.10
C ALA A 63 8.43 -10.82 -0.21
N LEU A 64 7.15 -10.70 0.13
CA LEU A 64 6.43 -11.72 0.91
C LEU A 64 6.31 -13.05 0.14
N GLY A 65 5.95 -12.99 -1.15
CA GLY A 65 5.88 -14.17 -2.01
C GLY A 65 7.23 -14.91 -2.11
N ASN A 66 8.31 -14.17 -2.36
CA ASN A 66 9.66 -14.74 -2.46
C ASN A 66 10.16 -15.31 -1.12
N LEU A 67 9.87 -14.68 0.03
CA LEU A 67 10.23 -15.23 1.35
C LEU A 67 9.48 -16.53 1.64
N ALA A 68 8.16 -16.56 1.36
CA ALA A 68 7.34 -17.75 1.55
C ALA A 68 7.79 -18.89 0.63
N GLU A 69 8.10 -18.60 -0.65
CA GLU A 69 8.60 -19.60 -1.59
C GLU A 69 9.97 -20.13 -1.18
N ALA A 70 10.87 -19.27 -0.68
CA ALA A 70 12.16 -19.71 -0.16
C ALA A 70 12.00 -20.63 1.05
N ARG A 71 11.13 -20.27 2.00
CA ARG A 71 10.82 -21.08 3.19
C ARG A 71 10.31 -22.47 2.79
N VAL A 72 9.30 -22.53 1.92
CA VAL A 72 8.70 -23.79 1.46
C VAL A 72 9.71 -24.63 0.67
N SER A 73 10.49 -24.01 -0.22
CA SER A 73 11.51 -24.70 -1.01
C SER A 73 12.60 -25.34 -0.13
N LEU A 74 13.07 -24.65 0.92
CA LEU A 74 14.04 -25.19 1.87
C LEU A 74 13.48 -26.36 2.68
N GLN A 75 12.22 -26.28 3.11
CA GLN A 75 11.57 -27.36 3.84
C GLN A 75 11.41 -28.62 2.97
N ILE A 76 10.99 -28.47 1.71
CA ILE A 76 10.89 -29.58 0.76
C ILE A 76 12.27 -30.16 0.45
N ALA A 77 13.29 -29.30 0.29
CA ALA A 77 14.66 -29.73 0.04
C ALA A 77 15.21 -30.57 1.21
N ASP A 78 14.98 -30.19 2.47
CA ASP A 78 15.38 -30.97 3.65
C ASP A 78 14.71 -32.35 3.71
N GLN A 79 13.42 -32.41 3.39
CA GLN A 79 12.69 -33.67 3.32
C GLN A 79 13.24 -34.58 2.22
N GLU A 80 13.45 -34.04 1.01
CA GLU A 80 13.98 -34.76 -0.14
C GLU A 80 15.41 -35.27 0.10
N ALA A 81 16.28 -34.44 0.69
CA ALA A 81 17.64 -34.82 1.04
C ALA A 81 17.65 -35.95 2.08
N SER A 82 16.81 -35.83 3.11
CA SER A 82 16.66 -36.87 4.14
C SER A 82 16.17 -38.20 3.57
N ASP A 83 15.16 -38.17 2.70
CA ASP A 83 14.56 -39.37 2.13
C ASP A 83 15.46 -40.03 1.08
N SER A 84 16.22 -39.24 0.31
CA SER A 84 17.22 -39.75 -0.65
C SER A 84 18.41 -40.42 0.05
N LEU A 85 18.90 -39.82 1.14
CA LEU A 85 20.02 -40.36 1.91
C LEU A 85 19.64 -41.57 2.77
N ARG A 86 18.40 -41.63 3.32
CA ARG A 86 17.91 -42.84 4.01
C ARG A 86 17.71 -44.02 3.06
N ALA A 87 17.26 -43.75 1.85
CA ALA A 87 16.97 -44.79 0.86
C ALA A 87 18.22 -45.31 0.12
N GLY A 88 19.42 -44.80 0.43
CA GLY A 88 20.67 -45.17 -0.29
C GLY A 88 20.76 -44.63 -1.72
N ARG A 89 19.66 -44.11 -2.29
CA ARG A 89 19.56 -43.55 -3.64
C ARG A 89 20.58 -42.46 -3.95
N ALA A 90 21.02 -41.71 -2.94
CA ALA A 90 22.04 -40.67 -3.13
C ALA A 90 23.44 -41.22 -3.48
N VAL A 91 23.73 -42.47 -3.11
CA VAL A 91 24.98 -43.17 -3.44
C VAL A 91 24.88 -43.80 -4.84
N GLU A 92 23.72 -44.33 -5.19
CA GLU A 92 23.45 -44.96 -6.49
C GLU A 92 23.40 -43.96 -7.66
N LEU A 93 22.98 -42.71 -7.40
CA LEU A 93 22.80 -41.66 -8.40
C LEU A 93 23.96 -40.65 -8.46
N SER A 94 25.11 -40.97 -7.86
CA SER A 94 26.29 -40.08 -7.79
C SER A 94 26.00 -38.70 -7.16
N GLY A 95 25.03 -38.59 -6.24
CA GLY A 95 24.48 -37.28 -5.89
C GLY A 95 23.23 -37.28 -5.02
N LEU A 96 23.04 -36.23 -4.21
CA LEU A 96 21.69 -35.79 -3.82
C LEU A 96 20.82 -35.57 -5.07
N SER A 97 19.50 -35.74 -4.95
CA SER A 97 18.60 -35.71 -6.09
C SER A 97 18.62 -34.35 -6.81
N GLU A 98 18.41 -34.37 -8.13
CA GLU A 98 18.35 -33.12 -8.93
C GLU A 98 17.29 -32.15 -8.40
N ARG A 99 16.20 -32.71 -7.84
CA ARG A 99 15.14 -31.95 -7.18
C ARG A 99 15.66 -31.15 -5.98
N TYR A 100 16.51 -31.74 -5.14
CA TYR A 100 17.13 -31.02 -4.02
C TYR A 100 17.92 -29.81 -4.51
N ARG A 101 18.78 -30.01 -5.52
CA ARG A 101 19.64 -28.96 -6.08
C ARG A 101 18.86 -27.80 -6.69
N ILE A 102 17.77 -28.12 -7.40
CA ILE A 102 16.86 -27.11 -7.98
C ILE A 102 16.19 -26.29 -6.85
N LEU A 103 15.66 -26.96 -5.82
CA LEU A 103 14.96 -26.30 -4.72
C LEU A 103 15.87 -25.42 -3.87
N SER A 104 17.09 -25.88 -3.57
CA SER A 104 18.06 -25.09 -2.80
C SER A 104 18.53 -23.85 -3.58
N THR A 105 18.84 -24.01 -4.87
CA THR A 105 19.24 -22.90 -5.74
C THR A 105 18.12 -21.88 -5.86
N ARG A 106 16.88 -22.35 -6.06
CA ARG A 106 15.70 -21.49 -6.13
C ARG A 106 15.50 -20.71 -4.83
N ALA A 107 15.56 -21.36 -3.68
CA ALA A 107 15.44 -20.69 -2.39
C ALA A 107 16.46 -19.56 -2.22
N THR A 108 17.74 -19.82 -2.51
CA THR A 108 18.80 -18.81 -2.45
C THR A 108 18.57 -17.66 -3.42
N GLN A 109 18.14 -17.94 -4.66
CA GLN A 109 17.78 -16.91 -5.63
C GLN A 109 16.64 -16.02 -5.14
N ARG A 110 15.59 -16.60 -4.53
CA ARG A 110 14.46 -15.86 -3.97
C ARG A 110 14.87 -14.97 -2.80
N LEU A 111 15.68 -15.47 -1.87
CA LEU A 111 16.24 -14.65 -0.78
C LEU A 111 17.06 -13.47 -1.33
N ASN A 112 17.90 -13.70 -2.34
CA ASN A 112 18.65 -12.63 -2.99
C ASN A 112 17.75 -11.61 -3.71
N GLN A 113 16.65 -12.03 -4.31
CA GLN A 113 15.66 -11.12 -4.90
C GLN A 113 15.01 -10.24 -3.83
N VAL A 114 14.66 -10.80 -2.66
CA VAL A 114 14.11 -10.04 -1.53
C VAL A 114 15.12 -8.99 -1.03
N ALA A 115 16.39 -9.37 -0.89
CA ALA A 115 17.45 -8.45 -0.47
C ALA A 115 17.59 -7.23 -1.41
N ARG A 116 17.36 -7.44 -2.71
CA ARG A 116 17.45 -6.40 -3.76
C ARG A 116 16.15 -5.62 -3.95
N GLY A 117 15.00 -6.19 -3.58
CA GLY A 117 13.67 -5.61 -3.84
C GLY A 117 13.30 -4.37 -3.02
N GLY A 118 14.15 -3.93 -2.09
CA GLY A 118 13.98 -2.66 -1.37
C GLY A 118 12.79 -2.61 -0.39
N ALA A 119 12.12 -3.74 -0.14
CA ALA A 119 11.06 -3.87 0.86
C ALA A 119 11.63 -3.90 2.29
N LEU A 120 12.85 -4.44 2.46
CA LEU A 120 13.49 -4.61 3.77
C LEU A 120 14.21 -3.34 4.23
N SER A 121 14.11 -3.07 5.54
CA SER A 121 14.97 -2.11 6.25
C SER A 121 16.42 -2.59 6.31
N MET A 122 17.34 -1.70 6.68
CA MET A 122 18.76 -2.04 6.82
C MET A 122 19.00 -3.20 7.80
N ALA A 123 18.34 -3.17 8.97
CA ALA A 123 18.46 -4.23 9.97
C ALA A 123 17.90 -5.57 9.46
N GLU A 124 16.77 -5.55 8.75
CA GLU A 124 16.18 -6.76 8.15
C GLU A 124 17.03 -7.33 7.01
N ARG A 125 17.71 -6.48 6.24
CA ARG A 125 18.67 -6.95 5.23
C ARG A 125 19.86 -7.63 5.87
N GLN A 126 20.39 -7.07 6.96
CA GLN A 126 21.47 -7.70 7.71
C GLN A 126 21.04 -9.07 8.28
N ASP A 127 19.80 -9.19 8.76
CA ASP A 127 19.25 -10.47 9.20
C ASP A 127 19.12 -11.46 8.02
N LEU A 128 18.68 -10.99 6.85
CA LEU A 128 18.61 -11.79 5.64
C LEU A 128 19.99 -12.27 5.14
N ASP A 129 21.04 -11.46 5.29
CA ASP A 129 22.41 -11.85 4.96
C ASP A 129 22.91 -12.98 5.89
N VAL A 130 22.54 -12.93 7.18
CA VAL A 130 22.79 -14.02 8.13
C VAL A 130 22.04 -15.28 7.72
N VAL A 131 20.77 -15.16 7.33
CA VAL A 131 19.95 -16.27 6.80
C VAL A 131 20.61 -16.88 5.57
N ALA A 132 21.14 -16.08 4.64
CA ALA A 132 21.83 -16.58 3.46
C ALA A 132 23.10 -17.36 3.81
N GLY A 133 23.88 -16.89 4.79
CA GLY A 133 25.04 -17.61 5.33
C GLY A 133 24.65 -18.96 5.95
N LEU A 134 23.59 -18.97 6.76
CA LEU A 134 23.09 -20.20 7.39
C LEU A 134 22.54 -21.21 6.37
N VAL A 135 21.93 -20.76 5.27
CA VAL A 135 21.51 -21.64 4.16
C VAL A 135 22.72 -22.27 3.46
N ALA A 136 23.82 -21.52 3.31
CA ALA A 136 25.07 -22.08 2.77
C ALA A 136 25.68 -23.13 3.71
N ASP A 137 25.69 -22.86 5.03
CA ASP A 137 26.15 -23.82 6.03
C ASP A 137 25.29 -25.10 6.05
N TYR A 138 23.97 -24.97 5.93
CA TYR A 138 23.07 -26.11 5.74
C TYR A 138 23.47 -26.96 4.50
N GLY A 139 23.79 -26.31 3.38
CA GLY A 139 24.30 -26.97 2.17
C GLY A 139 25.59 -27.74 2.42
N THR A 140 26.51 -27.18 3.22
CA THR A 140 27.76 -27.85 3.60
C THR A 140 27.52 -29.11 4.43
N TRP A 141 26.66 -29.04 5.44
CA TRP A 141 26.37 -30.20 6.30
C TRP A 141 25.59 -31.31 5.59
N THR A 142 24.71 -30.97 4.64
CA THR A 142 24.05 -31.96 3.78
C THR A 142 25.02 -32.62 2.81
N ALA A 143 25.96 -31.87 2.24
CA ALA A 143 27.05 -32.43 1.42
C ALA A 143 27.96 -33.36 2.24
N TRP A 144 28.28 -32.99 3.49
CA TRP A 144 29.04 -33.86 4.39
C TRP A 144 28.30 -35.15 4.74
N ALA A 145 26.98 -35.08 4.92
CA ALA A 145 26.13 -36.27 5.09
C ALA A 145 26.19 -37.21 3.88
N GLN A 146 26.24 -36.65 2.67
CA GLN A 146 26.38 -37.41 1.43
C GLN A 146 27.77 -38.04 1.29
N ALA A 147 28.84 -37.30 1.62
CA ALA A 147 30.21 -37.80 1.55
C ALA A 147 30.48 -38.96 2.53
N ASN A 148 29.72 -39.04 3.62
CA ASN A 148 29.81 -40.10 4.62
C ASN A 148 28.58 -41.03 4.56
N ALA A 149 28.04 -41.29 3.37
CA ALA A 149 26.83 -42.07 3.22
C ALA A 149 26.96 -43.52 3.74
N ASP A 150 28.18 -44.08 3.74
CA ASP A 150 28.49 -45.43 4.19
C ASP A 150 28.55 -45.56 5.73
N ASP A 151 28.78 -44.45 6.45
CA ASP A 151 28.73 -44.43 7.92
C ASP A 151 27.35 -43.91 8.39
N PRO A 152 26.47 -44.80 8.89
CA PRO A 152 25.13 -44.42 9.30
C PRO A 152 25.11 -43.47 10.49
N ALA A 153 26.12 -43.51 11.36
CA ALA A 153 26.21 -42.63 12.53
C ALA A 153 26.61 -41.22 12.12
N LEU A 154 27.67 -41.08 11.31
CA LEU A 154 28.12 -39.77 10.81
C LEU A 154 27.06 -39.12 9.90
N ARG A 155 26.46 -39.88 8.98
CA ARG A 155 25.36 -39.39 8.13
C ARG A 155 24.19 -38.86 8.97
N LYS A 156 23.79 -39.59 10.02
CA LYS A 156 22.68 -39.17 10.89
C LYS A 156 23.03 -37.93 11.70
N ALA A 157 24.26 -37.82 12.20
CA ALA A 157 24.73 -36.65 12.92
C ALA A 157 24.78 -35.41 12.02
N ALA A 158 25.32 -35.56 10.80
CA ALA A 158 25.37 -34.51 9.79
C ALA A 158 23.99 -33.97 9.43
N LEU A 159 23.02 -34.86 9.16
CA LEU A 159 21.64 -34.48 8.86
C LEU A 159 20.93 -33.85 10.06
N ALA A 160 21.18 -34.32 11.28
CA ALA A 160 20.63 -33.71 12.47
C ALA A 160 21.17 -32.27 12.66
N TYR A 161 22.46 -32.05 12.40
CA TYR A 161 23.05 -30.72 12.45
C TYR A 161 22.51 -29.80 11.35
N ALA A 162 22.46 -30.27 10.10
CA ALA A 162 21.86 -29.54 8.99
C ALA A 162 20.42 -29.10 9.31
N ARG A 163 19.60 -30.02 9.83
CA ARG A 163 18.22 -29.72 10.23
C ARG A 163 18.15 -28.73 11.39
N SER A 164 19.10 -28.75 12.33
CA SER A 164 19.18 -27.78 13.43
C SER A 164 19.49 -26.35 12.98
N ILE A 165 20.13 -26.18 11.81
CA ILE A 165 20.32 -24.87 11.17
C ILE A 165 19.01 -24.41 10.53
N LEU A 166 18.27 -25.29 9.87
CA LEU A 166 17.01 -24.87 9.25
C LEU A 166 15.92 -24.52 10.27
N CYS A 167 15.95 -25.15 11.44
CA CYS A 167 14.78 -25.31 12.29
C CYS A 167 15.13 -25.20 13.79
N SER A 168 14.36 -24.41 14.55
CA SER A 168 14.54 -24.29 16.01
C SER A 168 14.06 -25.53 16.79
N ALA A 169 14.55 -25.68 18.03
CA ALA A 169 13.97 -26.61 18.99
C ALA A 169 12.67 -26.04 19.56
N ARG A 170 11.51 -26.42 19.02
CA ARG A 170 10.25 -25.97 19.62
C ARG A 170 9.93 -26.76 20.89
N GLU A 171 9.74 -26.03 21.98
CA GLU A 171 9.22 -26.48 23.26
C GLU A 171 7.83 -27.15 23.11
N LYS A 172 7.53 -28.14 23.97
CA LYS A 172 6.31 -28.98 23.93
C LYS A 172 5.03 -28.15 23.71
N PRO A 173 4.03 -28.67 22.98
CA PRO A 173 2.78 -27.97 22.75
C PRO A 173 2.04 -27.76 24.08
N GLY A 174 2.08 -26.53 24.59
CA GLY A 174 1.11 -26.05 25.58
C GLY A 174 -0.28 -26.02 24.98
N THR A 175 -1.27 -26.37 25.79
CA THR A 175 -2.71 -26.55 25.56
C THR A 175 -3.48 -25.27 25.14
N GLY A 176 -2.93 -24.46 24.24
CA GLY A 176 -3.59 -23.26 23.69
C GLY A 176 -4.28 -23.55 22.35
N SER A 177 -5.61 -23.63 22.35
CA SER A 177 -6.45 -23.76 21.17
C SER A 177 -6.53 -22.44 20.37
N GLY A 178 -5.41 -21.98 19.82
CA GLY A 178 -5.33 -20.84 18.90
C GLY A 178 -5.07 -21.29 17.45
N PRO A 179 -5.50 -20.50 16.43
CA PRO A 179 -5.29 -20.82 15.01
C PRO A 179 -3.81 -20.74 14.56
N ASP A 180 -2.87 -20.36 15.43
CA ASP A 180 -1.44 -20.25 15.15
C ASP A 180 -0.69 -21.60 15.26
N LYS A 181 -1.18 -22.62 14.56
CA LYS A 181 -0.39 -23.85 14.31
C LYS A 181 0.63 -23.60 13.21
N HIS A 182 1.62 -22.75 13.48
CA HIS A 182 2.90 -22.87 12.78
C HIS A 182 3.50 -24.22 13.17
N LEU A 183 3.28 -25.25 12.34
CA LEU A 183 4.04 -26.50 12.40
C LEU A 183 5.48 -26.17 11.99
N GLY A 184 6.22 -25.60 12.94
CA GLY A 184 7.67 -25.51 12.87
C GLY A 184 8.22 -26.90 12.58
N CYS A 185 9.27 -26.95 11.79
CA CYS A 185 10.07 -28.16 11.64
C CYS A 185 10.26 -28.84 13.00
N ARG A 186 9.85 -30.09 13.15
CA ARG A 186 10.03 -30.82 14.40
C ARG A 186 11.51 -31.24 14.53
N HIS A 187 12.30 -30.45 15.23
CA HIS A 187 13.57 -30.92 15.78
C HIS A 187 13.73 -30.50 17.24
N ASN A 188 14.45 -31.29 18.03
CA ASN A 188 14.52 -31.14 19.49
C ASN A 188 15.87 -30.59 19.96
N THR A 189 16.75 -30.20 19.03
CA THR A 189 18.17 -29.89 19.30
C THR A 189 18.68 -28.59 18.66
N GLY A 190 17.82 -27.82 17.97
CA GLY A 190 18.19 -26.54 17.35
C GLY A 190 18.17 -25.36 18.33
N SER A 191 19.05 -24.38 18.14
CA SER A 191 19.00 -23.10 18.86
C SER A 191 18.13 -22.11 18.08
N ASP A 192 17.27 -21.35 18.77
CA ASP A 192 16.47 -20.26 18.15
C ASP A 192 17.35 -19.26 17.40
N ALA A 193 18.63 -19.14 17.81
CA ALA A 193 19.60 -18.27 17.17
C ALA A 193 20.00 -18.71 15.75
N THR A 194 19.87 -19.99 15.37
CA THR A 194 20.33 -20.48 14.05
C THR A 194 19.20 -20.83 13.10
N ALA A 195 17.94 -20.82 13.55
CA ALA A 195 16.80 -21.31 12.77
C ALA A 195 16.44 -20.39 11.59
N VAL A 196 16.91 -20.76 10.39
CA VAL A 196 16.65 -20.07 9.11
C VAL A 196 15.15 -19.87 8.89
N VAL A 197 14.34 -20.92 9.07
CA VAL A 197 12.89 -20.87 8.83
C VAL A 197 12.21 -19.88 9.77
N ASP A 198 12.61 -19.82 11.04
CA ASP A 198 12.01 -18.92 12.02
C ASP A 198 12.39 -17.46 11.78
N ARG A 199 13.63 -17.21 11.35
CA ARG A 199 14.09 -15.88 10.92
C ARG A 199 13.35 -15.40 9.68
N VAL A 200 13.23 -16.24 8.64
CA VAL A 200 12.41 -15.92 7.45
C VAL A 200 10.96 -15.63 7.84
N THR A 201 10.38 -16.43 8.73
CA THR A 201 9.01 -16.19 9.23
C THR A 201 8.92 -14.90 10.06
N ALA A 202 9.95 -14.55 10.82
CA ALA A 202 10.01 -13.28 11.54
C ALA A 202 10.08 -12.08 10.60
N LEU A 203 10.84 -12.18 9.49
CA LEU A 203 10.87 -11.19 8.42
C LEU A 203 9.51 -11.04 7.73
N GLU A 204 8.83 -12.15 7.42
CA GLU A 204 7.46 -12.14 6.90
C GLU A 204 6.50 -11.40 7.86
N ARG A 205 6.53 -11.72 9.16
CA ARG A 205 5.69 -11.03 10.17
C ARG A 205 6.03 -9.56 10.32
N ALA A 206 7.31 -9.19 10.26
CA ALA A 206 7.74 -7.80 10.33
C ALA A 206 7.22 -6.99 9.13
N LEU A 207 7.31 -7.55 7.93
CA LEU A 207 6.75 -6.98 6.71
C LEU A 207 5.22 -6.86 6.79
N GLN A 208 4.52 -7.91 7.23
CA GLN A 208 3.07 -7.89 7.43
C GLN A 208 2.64 -6.84 8.47
N LYS A 209 3.39 -6.67 9.56
CA LYS A 209 3.12 -5.65 10.58
C LYS A 209 3.31 -4.23 10.02
N ARG A 210 4.35 -4.00 9.23
CA ARG A 210 4.55 -2.71 8.54
C ARG A 210 3.46 -2.44 7.52
N LEU A 211 3.08 -3.46 6.77
CA LEU A 211 1.98 -3.38 5.82
C LEU A 211 0.68 -2.99 6.54
N ALA A 212 0.35 -3.66 7.66
CA ALA A 212 -0.80 -3.31 8.48
C ALA A 212 -0.73 -1.86 9.00
N SER A 213 0.46 -1.38 9.39
CA SER A 213 0.62 0.01 9.86
C SER A 213 0.50 1.05 8.75
N ARG A 214 0.86 0.70 7.50
CA ARG A 214 0.76 1.60 6.33
C ARG A 214 -0.64 1.60 5.72
N VAL A 215 -1.32 0.46 5.73
CA VAL A 215 -2.71 0.34 5.26
C VAL A 215 -3.67 0.97 6.27
N ALA A 216 -3.32 1.08 7.55
CA ALA A 216 -4.12 1.85 8.49
C ALA A 216 -4.17 3.32 8.04
N VAL A 217 -5.36 3.81 7.67
CA VAL A 217 -5.53 5.19 7.21
C VAL A 217 -5.05 6.13 8.31
N GLY A 218 -3.93 6.81 8.08
CA GLY A 218 -3.36 7.73 9.04
C GLY A 218 -4.37 8.83 9.41
N ALA A 219 -4.39 9.23 10.68
CA ALA A 219 -5.27 10.31 11.15
C ALA A 219 -5.10 11.59 10.32
N ASP A 220 -3.87 11.85 9.84
CA ASP A 220 -3.54 12.98 8.97
C ASP A 220 -4.20 12.88 7.60
N VAL A 221 -4.26 11.68 7.01
CA VAL A 221 -4.91 11.42 5.71
C VAL A 221 -6.43 11.59 5.85
N LEU A 222 -7.02 11.07 6.94
CA LEU A 222 -8.44 11.28 7.25
C LEU A 222 -8.75 12.77 7.46
N ALA A 223 -7.92 13.48 8.22
CA ALA A 223 -8.07 14.91 8.45
C ALA A 223 -7.97 15.69 7.13
N ALA A 224 -7.04 15.35 6.25
CA ALA A 224 -6.89 15.97 4.94
C ALA A 224 -8.12 15.75 4.04
N PHE A 225 -8.67 14.54 4.00
CA PHE A 225 -9.92 14.25 3.28
C PHE A 225 -11.12 15.00 3.88
N LEU A 226 -11.22 15.08 5.20
CA LEU A 226 -12.29 15.83 5.89
C LEU A 226 -12.19 17.34 5.59
N VAL A 227 -11.01 17.93 5.72
CA VAL A 227 -10.77 19.36 5.42
C VAL A 227 -11.09 19.64 3.96
N SER A 228 -10.63 18.79 3.04
CA SER A 228 -10.93 18.92 1.62
C SER A 228 -12.44 18.79 1.34
N GLY A 229 -13.11 17.80 1.92
CA GLY A 229 -14.54 17.57 1.73
C GLY A 229 -15.38 18.74 2.23
N VAL A 230 -15.03 19.30 3.40
CA VAL A 230 -15.69 20.51 3.93
C VAL A 230 -15.43 21.71 3.00
N ALA A 231 -14.18 21.92 2.57
CA ALA A 231 -13.83 23.00 1.64
C ALA A 231 -14.59 22.86 0.30
N PHE A 232 -14.71 21.64 -0.22
CA PHE A 232 -15.45 21.32 -1.43
C PHE A 232 -16.94 21.66 -1.30
N LEU A 233 -17.61 21.26 -0.21
CA LEU A 233 -19.02 21.56 0.02
C LEU A 233 -19.28 23.07 0.12
N LEU A 234 -18.40 23.80 0.81
CA LEU A 234 -18.46 25.26 0.91
C LEU A 234 -18.25 25.92 -0.44
N LEU A 235 -17.33 25.38 -1.23
CA LEU A 235 -17.04 25.85 -2.57
C LEU A 235 -18.24 25.63 -3.50
N VAL A 236 -18.81 24.43 -3.59
CA VAL A 236 -20.03 24.14 -4.37
C VAL A 236 -21.17 25.08 -4.00
N ARG A 237 -21.43 25.27 -2.70
CA ARG A 237 -22.43 26.22 -2.20
C ARG A 237 -22.09 27.66 -2.59
N GLY A 238 -20.81 28.02 -2.55
CA GLY A 238 -20.25 29.27 -3.01
C GLY A 238 -20.58 29.52 -4.48
N TYR A 239 -20.15 28.63 -5.38
CA TYR A 239 -20.43 28.73 -6.82
C TYR A 239 -21.92 28.82 -7.11
N TRP A 240 -22.75 27.96 -6.52
CA TRP A 240 -24.20 27.99 -6.69
C TRP A 240 -24.79 29.37 -6.37
N ARG A 241 -24.42 29.95 -5.21
CA ARG A 241 -24.87 31.30 -4.85
C ARG A 241 -24.34 32.39 -5.77
N THR A 242 -23.12 32.24 -6.32
CA THR A 242 -22.58 33.19 -7.30
C THR A 242 -23.40 33.12 -8.58
N GLN A 243 -23.70 31.92 -9.07
CA GLN A 243 -24.52 31.70 -10.27
C GLN A 243 -25.92 32.27 -10.09
N VAL A 244 -26.61 31.98 -8.98
CA VAL A 244 -27.94 32.52 -8.70
C VAL A 244 -27.93 34.05 -8.63
N PHE A 245 -26.89 34.65 -8.04
CA PHE A 245 -26.72 36.10 -8.00
C PHE A 245 -26.52 36.69 -9.41
N LEU A 246 -25.64 36.08 -10.21
CA LEU A 246 -25.38 36.51 -11.59
C LEU A 246 -26.63 36.36 -12.46
N HIS A 247 -27.34 35.25 -12.33
CA HIS A 247 -28.56 34.96 -13.07
C HIS A 247 -29.68 35.95 -12.76
N ARG A 248 -29.98 36.16 -11.46
CA ARG A 248 -31.03 37.09 -11.04
C ARG A 248 -30.72 38.55 -11.41
N ARG A 249 -29.44 38.96 -11.40
CA ARG A 249 -29.07 40.36 -11.60
C ARG A 249 -28.75 40.71 -13.06
N PHE A 250 -27.99 39.87 -13.76
CA PHE A 250 -27.51 40.13 -15.12
C PHE A 250 -28.27 39.34 -16.19
N ARG A 251 -29.24 38.49 -15.80
CA ARG A 251 -29.99 37.59 -16.70
C ARG A 251 -29.11 36.63 -17.52
N LEU A 252 -27.82 36.52 -17.18
CA LEU A 252 -26.91 35.53 -17.75
C LEU A 252 -27.32 34.14 -17.24
N HIS A 253 -27.67 33.24 -18.16
CA HIS A 253 -28.13 31.89 -17.81
C HIS A 253 -27.00 31.03 -17.24
N ALA A 254 -25.79 31.14 -17.81
CA ALA A 254 -24.59 30.56 -17.24
C ALA A 254 -23.35 31.33 -17.70
N SER A 255 -22.44 31.61 -16.77
CA SER A 255 -21.11 32.10 -17.13
C SER A 255 -20.23 30.91 -17.52
N LEU A 256 -19.99 30.75 -18.83
CA LEU A 256 -19.08 29.75 -19.41
C LEU A 256 -17.76 29.56 -18.63
N PRO A 257 -17.04 30.61 -18.18
CA PRO A 257 -15.75 30.39 -17.54
C PRO A 257 -15.85 29.89 -16.09
N LEU A 258 -16.95 30.16 -15.38
CA LEU A 258 -17.19 29.54 -14.06
C LEU A 258 -17.65 28.09 -14.21
N LEU A 259 -18.37 27.74 -15.29
CA LEU A 259 -18.67 26.34 -15.61
C LEU A 259 -17.38 25.58 -15.93
N GLY A 260 -16.49 26.17 -16.73
CA GLY A 260 -15.17 25.59 -17.01
C GLY A 260 -14.34 25.38 -15.74
N ALA A 261 -14.31 26.36 -14.84
CA ALA A 261 -13.63 26.23 -13.54
C ALA A 261 -14.29 25.20 -12.59
N ALA A 262 -15.54 24.83 -12.84
CA ALA A 262 -16.25 23.82 -12.06
C ALA A 262 -16.00 22.39 -12.58
N VAL A 263 -15.50 22.20 -13.80
CA VAL A 263 -15.23 20.85 -14.36
C VAL A 263 -14.24 20.07 -13.49
N PRO A 264 -13.10 20.62 -13.03
CA PRO A 264 -12.15 19.87 -12.20
C PRO A 264 -12.71 19.49 -10.82
N LEU A 265 -13.72 20.21 -10.33
CA LEU A 265 -14.42 19.88 -9.08
C LEU A 265 -15.21 18.58 -9.21
N LEU A 266 -15.75 18.28 -10.40
CA LEU A 266 -16.47 17.03 -10.66
C LEU A 266 -15.53 15.82 -10.66
N ALA A 267 -14.22 16.03 -10.83
CA ALA A 267 -13.23 14.96 -10.73
C ALA A 267 -12.93 14.56 -9.27
N LEU A 268 -13.06 15.46 -8.30
CA LEU A 268 -12.81 15.16 -6.88
C LEU A 268 -13.62 13.98 -6.32
N PRO A 269 -14.95 13.88 -6.53
CA PRO A 269 -15.71 12.72 -6.04
C PRO A 269 -15.27 11.42 -6.73
N LEU A 270 -14.94 11.46 -8.02
CA LEU A 270 -14.43 10.29 -8.76
C LEU A 270 -13.10 9.81 -8.18
N LEU A 271 -12.17 10.74 -7.92
CA LEU A 271 -10.87 10.45 -7.31
C LEU A 271 -11.02 9.98 -5.85
N ALA A 272 -12.02 10.47 -5.13
CA ALA A 272 -12.33 10.00 -3.77
C ALA A 272 -12.84 8.55 -3.78
N VAL A 273 -13.70 8.19 -4.75
CA VAL A 273 -14.14 6.80 -4.96
C VAL A 273 -12.94 5.92 -5.29
N ASP A 274 -12.05 6.34 -6.19
CA ASP A 274 -10.83 5.60 -6.51
C ASP A 274 -9.97 5.34 -5.27
N ALA A 275 -9.74 6.37 -4.42
CA ALA A 275 -8.98 6.20 -3.19
C ALA A 275 -9.60 5.16 -2.24
N VAL A 276 -10.94 5.12 -2.15
CA VAL A 276 -11.66 4.12 -1.34
C VAL A 276 -11.53 2.72 -1.93
N LEU A 277 -11.60 2.58 -3.26
CA LEU A 277 -11.43 1.29 -3.94
C LEU A 277 -10.01 0.74 -3.75
N VAL A 278 -8.99 1.59 -3.93
CA VAL A 278 -7.59 1.23 -3.67
C VAL A 278 -7.38 0.79 -2.22
N GLN A 279 -7.96 1.52 -1.26
CA GLN A 279 -7.87 1.17 0.16
C GLN A 279 -8.53 -0.19 0.49
N ARG A 280 -9.66 -0.51 -0.14
CA ARG A 280 -10.31 -1.81 0.01
C ARG A 280 -9.47 -2.93 -0.57
N ALA A 281 -8.98 -2.76 -1.80
CA ALA A 281 -8.11 -3.73 -2.46
C ALA A 281 -6.84 -4.02 -1.65
N GLN A 282 -6.23 -3.00 -1.04
CA GLN A 282 -5.12 -3.21 -0.11
C GLN A 282 -5.54 -4.02 1.12
N SER A 283 -6.70 -3.74 1.69
CA SER A 283 -7.21 -4.44 2.87
C SER A 283 -7.47 -5.91 2.55
N ASP A 284 -8.09 -6.20 1.41
CA ASP A 284 -8.38 -7.54 0.94
C ASP A 284 -7.08 -8.31 0.64
N ALA A 285 -6.14 -7.71 -0.10
CA ALA A 285 -4.83 -8.29 -0.37
C ALA A 285 -4.06 -8.62 0.92
N THR A 286 -4.15 -7.78 1.95
CA THR A 286 -3.53 -8.07 3.26
C THR A 286 -4.19 -9.25 3.98
N ALA A 287 -5.51 -9.38 3.86
CA ALA A 287 -6.25 -10.48 4.45
C ALA A 287 -5.91 -11.80 3.74
N THR A 288 -5.87 -11.78 2.41
CA THR A 288 -5.46 -12.91 1.56
C THR A 288 -4.02 -13.34 1.88
N ALA A 289 -3.08 -12.40 1.93
CA ALA A 289 -1.69 -12.68 2.30
C ALA A 289 -1.54 -13.32 3.70
N ARG A 290 -2.32 -12.85 4.70
CA ARG A 290 -2.33 -13.47 6.04
C ARG A 290 -2.95 -14.87 6.03
N ALA A 291 -4.05 -15.05 5.31
CA ALA A 291 -4.73 -16.33 5.22
C ALA A 291 -3.83 -17.40 4.60
N LEU A 292 -3.03 -17.06 3.57
CA LEU A 292 -2.09 -17.98 2.96
C LEU A 292 -0.81 -18.20 3.76
N SER A 293 -0.30 -17.18 4.47
CA SER A 293 0.76 -17.39 5.47
C SER A 293 0.33 -18.41 6.54
N GLY A 294 -0.96 -18.43 6.90
CA GLY A 294 -1.55 -19.44 7.78
C GLY A 294 -1.80 -20.82 7.13
N ARG A 295 -2.06 -20.88 5.82
CA ARG A 295 -2.40 -22.12 5.08
C ARG A 295 -1.23 -22.82 4.41
N THR A 296 -0.11 -22.14 4.16
CA THR A 296 1.11 -22.73 3.56
C THR A 296 1.78 -23.69 4.54
N THR A 297 1.15 -24.85 4.70
CA THR A 297 1.65 -26.00 5.43
C THR A 297 2.37 -26.93 4.45
N PRO A 298 3.47 -27.58 4.85
CA PRO A 298 4.25 -28.46 3.98
C PRO A 298 3.51 -29.73 3.50
N ALA A 299 2.27 -29.95 3.96
CA ALA A 299 1.43 -31.06 3.50
C ALA A 299 0.85 -30.82 2.10
N ASP A 300 0.51 -29.57 1.77
CA ASP A 300 0.09 -29.15 0.43
C ASP A 300 1.32 -28.62 -0.34
N LYS A 301 1.89 -29.50 -1.15
CA LYS A 301 3.19 -29.33 -1.84
C LYS A 301 3.11 -28.45 -3.09
N SER A 302 2.25 -27.44 -3.16
CA SER A 302 2.06 -26.73 -4.43
C SER A 302 2.74 -25.35 -4.40
N THR A 303 3.88 -25.26 -5.09
CA THR A 303 4.44 -23.98 -5.57
C THR A 303 3.43 -23.24 -6.47
N VAL A 304 2.42 -23.97 -6.97
CA VAL A 304 1.27 -23.45 -7.72
C VAL A 304 0.43 -22.52 -6.83
N GLU A 305 0.14 -22.86 -5.57
CA GLU A 305 -0.62 -21.98 -4.66
C GLU A 305 0.09 -20.65 -4.36
N ILE A 306 1.43 -20.63 -4.38
CA ILE A 306 2.21 -19.40 -4.16
C ILE A 306 2.19 -18.51 -5.42
N ALA A 307 2.27 -19.11 -6.60
CA ALA A 307 2.11 -18.36 -7.86
C ALA A 307 0.67 -17.83 -8.01
N ASP A 308 -0.33 -18.66 -7.68
CA ASP A 308 -1.74 -18.26 -7.65
C ASP A 308 -1.99 -17.14 -6.63
N LEU A 309 -1.23 -17.10 -5.52
CA LEU A 309 -1.29 -16.00 -4.55
C LEU A 309 -0.79 -14.69 -5.15
N GLU A 310 0.39 -14.70 -5.77
CA GLU A 310 0.99 -13.53 -6.40
C GLU A 310 0.03 -12.98 -7.48
N ASP A 311 -0.49 -13.87 -8.33
CA ASP A 311 -1.50 -13.54 -9.33
C ASP A 311 -2.82 -13.03 -8.71
N SER A 312 -3.26 -13.58 -7.57
CA SER A 312 -4.49 -13.14 -6.90
C SER A 312 -4.33 -11.75 -6.28
N VAL A 313 -3.18 -11.45 -5.66
CA VAL A 313 -2.87 -10.15 -5.07
C VAL A 313 -2.75 -9.11 -6.17
N ASP A 314 -2.05 -9.43 -7.27
CA ASP A 314 -1.96 -8.54 -8.42
C ASP A 314 -3.33 -8.30 -9.07
N ARG A 315 -4.18 -9.32 -9.15
CA ARG A 315 -5.54 -9.20 -9.67
C ARG A 315 -6.43 -8.35 -8.77
N GLU A 316 -6.43 -8.59 -7.46
CA GLU A 316 -7.21 -7.80 -6.49
C GLU A 316 -6.79 -6.32 -6.54
N LEU A 317 -5.47 -6.05 -6.63
CA LEU A 317 -4.94 -4.69 -6.76
C LEU A 317 -5.22 -4.05 -8.13
N ALA A 318 -5.28 -4.84 -9.21
CA ALA A 318 -5.59 -4.37 -10.55
C ALA A 318 -7.09 -4.13 -10.77
N GLU A 319 -7.96 -4.97 -10.21
CA GLU A 319 -9.42 -4.83 -10.28
C GLU A 319 -9.94 -3.72 -9.35
N GLY A 320 -9.25 -3.49 -8.23
CA GLY A 320 -9.58 -2.45 -7.26
C GLY A 320 -9.20 -1.03 -7.66
N ARG A 321 -8.62 -0.82 -8.85
CA ARG A 321 -8.18 0.51 -9.31
C ARG A 321 -8.82 0.89 -10.63
N LEU A 322 -9.10 2.17 -10.80
CA LEU A 322 -9.47 2.71 -12.10
C LEU A 322 -8.18 2.96 -12.88
N ALA A 323 -7.77 1.99 -13.71
CA ALA A 323 -6.51 2.04 -14.47
C ALA A 323 -6.37 3.30 -15.35
N TYR A 324 -7.49 3.88 -15.81
CA TYR A 324 -7.48 5.12 -16.59
C TYR A 324 -7.09 6.36 -15.75
N LEU A 325 -7.07 6.27 -14.43
CA LEU A 325 -6.66 7.35 -13.51
C LEU A 325 -5.17 7.28 -13.12
N ASP A 326 -4.40 6.36 -13.70
CA ASP A 326 -2.97 6.29 -13.46
C ASP A 326 -2.27 7.57 -13.96
N GLY A 327 -1.42 8.15 -13.11
CA GLY A 327 -0.74 9.42 -13.38
C GLY A 327 -1.58 10.68 -13.14
N VAL A 328 -2.88 10.55 -12.83
CA VAL A 328 -3.75 11.72 -12.57
C VAL A 328 -3.36 12.46 -11.28
N SER A 329 -2.76 11.78 -10.30
CA SER A 329 -2.33 12.37 -9.02
C SER A 329 -1.45 13.62 -9.19
N VAL A 330 -0.55 13.61 -10.18
CA VAL A 330 0.36 14.73 -10.49
C VAL A 330 -0.39 15.97 -10.97
N TRP A 331 -1.56 15.78 -11.59
CA TRP A 331 -2.37 16.84 -12.18
C TRP A 331 -3.43 17.43 -11.23
N VAL A 332 -3.73 16.77 -10.10
CA VAL A 332 -4.78 17.23 -9.16
C VAL A 332 -4.49 18.64 -8.64
N LEU A 333 -3.27 18.90 -8.18
CA LEU A 333 -2.88 20.20 -7.63
C LEU A 333 -2.76 21.30 -8.71
N PRO A 334 -2.08 21.06 -9.86
CA PRO A 334 -2.09 22.00 -10.98
C PRO A 334 -3.50 22.36 -11.48
N ALA A 335 -4.39 21.37 -11.63
CA ALA A 335 -5.77 21.60 -12.05
C ALA A 335 -6.56 22.44 -11.03
N GLY A 336 -6.34 22.20 -9.73
CA GLY A 336 -6.91 23.01 -8.65
C GLY A 336 -6.44 24.46 -8.68
N LEU A 337 -5.13 24.69 -8.85
CA LEU A 337 -4.55 26.04 -8.94
C LEU A 337 -5.04 26.79 -10.18
N LEU A 338 -5.11 26.11 -11.32
CA LEU A 338 -5.64 26.69 -12.56
C LEU A 338 -7.12 27.07 -12.38
N SER A 339 -7.92 26.21 -11.76
CA SER A 339 -9.33 26.49 -11.44
C SER A 339 -9.47 27.69 -10.51
N ALA A 340 -8.61 27.81 -9.51
CA ALA A 340 -8.56 28.95 -8.60
C ALA A 340 -8.24 30.25 -9.35
N ALA A 341 -7.25 30.22 -10.26
CA ALA A 341 -6.84 31.36 -11.07
C ALA A 341 -7.95 31.82 -12.02
N VAL A 342 -8.61 30.89 -12.74
CA VAL A 342 -9.75 31.20 -13.63
C VAL A 342 -10.91 31.80 -12.84
N THR A 343 -11.19 31.27 -11.65
CA THR A 343 -12.27 31.79 -10.79
C THR A 343 -11.96 33.19 -10.27
N GLY A 344 -10.72 33.43 -9.85
CA GLY A 344 -10.27 34.77 -9.43
C GLY A 344 -10.33 35.78 -10.59
N GLY A 345 -9.83 35.39 -11.77
CA GLY A 345 -9.80 36.24 -12.96
C GLY A 345 -11.19 36.60 -13.48
N THR A 346 -12.11 35.64 -13.53
CA THR A 346 -13.51 35.86 -13.95
C THR A 346 -14.25 36.79 -12.99
N LEU A 347 -14.12 36.58 -11.69
CA LEU A 347 -14.71 37.47 -10.68
C LEU A 347 -14.11 38.87 -10.73
N HIS A 348 -12.81 38.99 -11.04
CA HIS A 348 -12.15 40.28 -11.22
C HIS A 348 -12.71 41.02 -12.44
N ALA A 349 -12.93 40.32 -13.57
CA ALA A 349 -13.52 40.88 -14.78
C ALA A 349 -14.96 41.40 -14.53
N TYR A 350 -15.82 40.58 -13.92
CA TYR A 350 -17.18 40.99 -13.56
C TYR A 350 -17.21 42.19 -12.61
N ARG A 351 -16.26 42.27 -11.66
CA ARG A 351 -16.14 43.44 -10.78
C ARG A 351 -15.79 44.70 -11.58
N ARG A 352 -14.86 44.62 -12.54
CA ARG A 352 -14.48 45.76 -13.40
C ARG A 352 -15.65 46.25 -14.24
N GLU A 353 -16.39 45.34 -14.86
CA GLU A 353 -17.59 45.69 -15.64
C GLU A 353 -18.66 46.36 -14.77
N TYR A 354 -18.89 45.84 -13.56
CA TYR A 354 -19.85 46.43 -12.64
C TYR A 354 -19.51 47.88 -12.27
N VAL A 355 -18.22 48.16 -12.02
CA VAL A 355 -17.76 49.53 -11.70
C VAL A 355 -17.93 50.48 -12.89
N ARG A 356 -17.72 50.00 -14.13
CA ARG A 356 -17.91 50.81 -15.34
C ARG A 356 -19.38 51.13 -15.64
N LEU A 357 -20.30 50.24 -15.28
CA LEU A 357 -21.74 50.37 -15.57
C LEU A 357 -22.53 51.18 -14.52
N THR A 358 -21.98 51.39 -13.33
CA THR A 358 -22.55 52.33 -12.35
C THR A 358 -21.98 53.74 -12.60
N PRO A 359 -22.71 54.67 -13.24
CA PRO A 359 -22.26 56.05 -13.36
C PRO A 359 -22.11 56.67 -11.97
N ALA A 360 -21.00 57.39 -11.77
CA ALA A 360 -20.76 58.23 -10.61
C ALA A 360 -21.79 59.37 -10.59
N GLY A 361 -22.92 59.17 -9.93
CA GLY A 361 -23.97 60.19 -9.88
C GLY A 361 -25.30 59.79 -9.23
N ALA A 362 -25.57 58.50 -9.00
CA ALA A 362 -26.75 58.10 -8.26
C ALA A 362 -26.45 58.02 -6.76
N THR A 363 -26.52 59.15 -6.06
CA THR A 363 -26.72 59.19 -4.60
C THR A 363 -28.16 58.79 -4.25
N PRO A 364 -28.38 58.18 -3.06
CA PRO A 364 -29.64 57.53 -2.68
C PRO A 364 -30.87 58.44 -2.61
#